data_AF-A0A3B9BF69-F1
#
_entry.id   AF-A0A3B9BF69-F1
#
_cell.length_a   1.000
_cell.length_b   1.000
_cell.length_c   1.000
_cell.angle_alpha   90.00
_cell.angle_beta   90.00
_cell.angle_gamma   90.00
#
_symmetry.space_group_name_H-M   'P 1'
#
loop_
_entity.id
_entity.type
_entity.pdbx_description
1 polymer ?
#
loop_
_entity_poly.entity_id
_entity_poly.type
_entity_poly.pdbx_seq_one_letter_code
_entity_poly.pdbx_strand_id
1 'polypeptide(L)'
;MLQDKDRIFTNLYGFEDWGLDGARRRGDWDGTKALLARGREAIVEEMKQSGLRGRGGAGFPTGLKWSFMPMESDGRPHYLVVNADES
;
A
#
# COMPACT_ATOMS: atom_id res chain seq x y z
N MET A 1 -14.70 15.23 -11.30
CA MET A 1 -13.30 15.70 -11.29
C MET A 1 -12.73 15.41 -9.91
N LEU A 2 -11.49 14.92 -9.80
CA LEU A 2 -10.85 14.61 -8.52
C LEU A 2 -10.58 15.90 -7.74
N GLN A 3 -10.97 15.97 -6.46
CA GLN A 3 -10.69 17.14 -5.61
C GLN A 3 -9.32 17.00 -4.96
N ASP A 4 -8.69 18.12 -4.58
CA ASP A 4 -7.33 18.09 -4.01
C ASP A 4 -7.24 17.29 -2.70
N LYS A 5 -8.27 17.36 -1.86
CA LYS A 5 -8.38 16.56 -0.64
C LYS A 5 -8.51 15.05 -0.89
N ASP A 6 -8.90 14.64 -2.09
CA ASP A 6 -9.09 13.23 -2.47
C ASP A 6 -7.81 12.64 -3.08
N ARG A 7 -6.76 13.45 -3.29
CA ARG A 7 -5.47 12.98 -3.81
C ARG A 7 -4.73 12.21 -2.72
N ILE A 8 -4.42 10.94 -2.99
CA ILE A 8 -3.65 10.08 -2.07
C ILE A 8 -2.17 10.52 -2.01
N PHE A 9 -1.56 10.81 -3.16
CA PHE A 9 -0.17 11.28 -3.23
C PHE A 9 -0.10 12.79 -3.03
N THR A 10 -0.11 13.20 -1.77
CA THR A 10 0.16 14.58 -1.35
C THR A 10 1.67 14.85 -1.38
N ASN A 11 2.06 16.12 -1.44
CA ASN A 11 3.46 16.55 -1.59
C ASN A 11 4.21 15.95 -2.80
N LEU A 12 3.50 15.55 -3.86
CA LEU A 12 4.11 14.98 -5.07
C LEU A 12 5.17 15.88 -5.71
N TYR A 13 5.02 17.20 -5.57
CA TYR A 13 5.94 18.21 -6.12
C TYR A 13 7.05 18.64 -5.13
N GLY A 14 7.08 18.10 -3.91
CA GLY A 14 8.12 18.41 -2.92
C GLY A 14 8.07 19.84 -2.35
N PHE A 15 6.89 20.47 -2.33
CA PHE A 15 6.71 21.81 -1.76
C PHE A 15 6.73 21.83 -0.23
N GLU A 16 6.45 20.69 0.40
CA GLU A 16 6.55 20.49 1.84
C GLU A 16 7.73 19.56 2.17
N ASP A 17 8.08 19.50 3.46
CA ASP A 17 9.11 18.59 3.97
C ASP A 17 8.83 17.12 3.60
N TRP A 18 9.78 16.48 2.92
CA TRP A 18 9.72 15.07 2.52
C TRP A 18 10.20 14.11 3.61
N GLY A 19 10.81 14.63 4.68
CA GLY A 19 11.23 13.86 5.85
C GLY A 19 10.08 13.33 6.70
N LEU A 20 10.42 12.59 7.77
CA LEU A 20 9.45 11.91 8.63
C LEU A 20 8.46 12.88 9.31
N ASP A 21 8.93 14.05 9.73
CA ASP A 21 8.08 15.02 10.41
C ASP A 21 7.04 15.62 9.45
N GLY A 22 7.44 15.98 8.23
CA GLY A 22 6.51 16.34 7.16
C GLY A 22 5.53 15.23 6.81
N ALA A 23 5.99 13.99 6.65
CA ALA A 23 5.15 12.83 6.36
C ALA A 23 4.07 12.61 7.43
N ARG A 24 4.45 12.64 8.71
CA ARG A 24 3.51 12.51 9.84
C ARG A 24 2.45 13.61 9.85
N ARG A 25 2.81 14.86 9.51
CA ARG A 25 1.83 15.96 9.41
C ARG A 25 0.80 15.75 8.30
N ARG A 26 1.16 15.03 7.23
CA ARG A 26 0.25 14.68 6.13
C ARG A 26 -0.61 13.43 6.40
N GLY A 27 -0.45 12.81 7.57
CA GLY A 27 -1.16 11.59 7.95
C GLY A 27 -0.44 10.29 7.60
N ASP A 28 0.80 10.36 7.07
CA ASP A 28 1.61 9.16 6.86
C ASP A 28 1.98 8.54 8.22
N TRP A 29 2.08 7.21 8.27
CA TRP A 29 2.31 6.42 9.49
C TRP A 29 1.17 6.44 10.53
N ASP A 30 0.10 7.21 10.31
CA ASP A 30 -1.05 7.26 11.21
C ASP A 30 -1.77 5.89 11.29
N GLY A 31 -2.18 5.50 12.49
CA GLY A 31 -2.92 4.26 12.73
C GLY A 31 -2.24 2.95 12.33
N THR A 32 -0.99 2.96 11.85
CA THR A 32 -0.33 1.78 11.27
C THR A 32 -0.22 0.60 12.24
N LYS A 33 -0.03 0.86 13.54
CA LYS A 33 -0.07 -0.16 14.58
C LYS A 33 -1.43 -0.89 14.64
N ALA A 34 -2.52 -0.14 14.53
CA ALA A 34 -3.87 -0.72 14.52
C ALA A 34 -4.14 -1.48 13.22
N LEU A 35 -3.65 -0.99 12.08
CA LEU A 35 -3.72 -1.70 10.80
C LEU A 35 -3.02 -3.06 10.88
N LEU A 36 -1.80 -3.11 11.43
CA LEU A 36 -1.08 -4.37 11.63
C LEU A 36 -1.83 -5.33 12.56
N ALA A 37 -2.48 -4.81 13.60
CA ALA A 37 -3.28 -5.60 14.53
C ALA A 37 -4.56 -6.19 13.90
N ARG A 38 -5.05 -5.68 12.76
CA ARG A 38 -6.19 -6.27 12.04
C ARG A 38 -5.86 -7.66 11.48
N GLY A 39 -4.58 -7.98 11.31
CA GLY A 39 -4.14 -9.24 10.72
C GLY A 39 -4.20 -9.24 9.19
N ARG A 40 -3.53 -10.24 8.61
CA ARG A 40 -3.31 -10.35 7.17
C ARG A 40 -4.61 -10.52 6.39
N GLU A 41 -5.51 -11.39 6.85
CA GLU A 41 -6.75 -11.76 6.17
C GLU A 41 -7.63 -10.52 5.98
N ALA A 42 -7.80 -9.74 7.04
CA ALA A 42 -8.59 -8.52 7.01
C ALA A 42 -8.01 -7.47 6.05
N ILE A 43 -6.68 -7.33 6.00
CA ILE A 43 -6.00 -6.40 5.08
C ILE A 43 -6.18 -6.85 3.62
N VAL A 44 -5.99 -8.14 3.34
CA VAL A 44 -6.13 -8.68 1.98
C VAL A 44 -7.57 -8.54 1.48
N GLU A 45 -8.57 -8.76 2.36
CA GLU A 45 -9.97 -8.61 2.01
C GLU A 45 -10.35 -7.16 1.74
N GLU A 46 -9.91 -6.21 2.57
CA GLU A 46 -10.08 -4.77 2.32
C GLU A 46 -9.53 -4.38 0.93
N MET A 47 -8.37 -4.90 0.56
CA MET A 47 -7.74 -4.61 -0.73
C MET A 47 -8.41 -5.27 -1.94
N LYS A 48 -9.14 -6.36 -1.72
CA LYS A 48 -10.03 -6.93 -2.74
C LYS A 48 -11.27 -6.04 -2.91
N GLN A 49 -11.87 -5.62 -1.80
CA GLN A 49 -13.07 -4.77 -1.78
C GLN A 49 -12.81 -3.37 -2.36
N SER A 50 -11.61 -2.83 -2.17
CA SER A 50 -11.22 -1.54 -2.74
C SER A 50 -11.17 -1.52 -4.28
N GLY A 51 -11.17 -2.70 -4.92
CA GLY A 51 -11.06 -2.83 -6.37
C GLY A 51 -9.71 -2.37 -6.94
N LEU A 52 -8.66 -2.27 -6.10
CA LEU A 52 -7.35 -1.81 -6.56
C LEU A 52 -6.79 -2.78 -7.60
N ARG A 53 -6.34 -2.22 -8.73
CA ARG A 53 -5.63 -2.93 -9.79
C ARG A 53 -4.17 -2.49 -9.82
N GLY A 54 -3.28 -3.38 -10.25
CA GLY A 54 -1.85 -3.14 -10.36
C GLY A 54 -1.55 -1.88 -11.18
N ARG A 55 -0.56 -1.10 -10.72
CA ARG A 55 -0.20 0.19 -11.32
C ARG A 55 0.97 0.13 -12.32
N GLY A 56 1.69 -0.99 -12.38
CA GLY A 56 2.76 -1.23 -13.36
C GLY A 56 2.29 -1.75 -14.72
N GLY A 57 1.20 -1.21 -15.28
CA GLY A 57 0.71 -1.55 -16.63
C GLY A 57 -0.14 -2.83 -16.77
N ALA A 58 0.20 -3.93 -16.09
CA ALA A 58 -0.53 -5.21 -16.24
C ALA A 58 -1.97 -5.19 -15.70
N GLY A 59 -2.30 -4.25 -14.80
CA GLY A 59 -3.67 -4.06 -14.31
C GLY A 59 -4.28 -5.26 -13.57
N PHE A 60 -3.47 -6.21 -13.06
CA PHE A 60 -3.95 -7.37 -12.31
C PHE A 60 -4.57 -6.96 -10.96
N PRO A 61 -5.69 -7.54 -10.48
CA PRO A 61 -6.29 -7.16 -9.20
C PRO A 61 -5.34 -7.38 -8.01
N THR A 62 -5.03 -6.31 -7.28
CA THR A 62 -3.96 -6.29 -6.27
C THR A 62 -4.28 -7.20 -5.09
N GLY A 63 -5.47 -7.09 -4.49
CA GLY A 63 -5.87 -7.94 -3.36
C GLY A 63 -5.93 -9.43 -3.71
N LEU A 64 -6.32 -9.78 -4.94
CA LEU A 64 -6.27 -11.16 -5.42
C LEU A 64 -4.83 -11.67 -5.51
N LYS A 65 -3.92 -10.88 -6.09
CA LYS A 65 -2.50 -11.23 -6.18
C LYS A 65 -1.90 -11.49 -4.80
N TRP A 66 -2.20 -10.65 -3.82
CA TRP A 66 -1.70 -10.81 -2.45
C TRP A 66 -2.20 -12.09 -1.77
N SER A 67 -3.40 -12.57 -2.14
CA SER A 67 -3.96 -13.80 -1.58
C SER A 67 -3.26 -15.08 -2.05
N PHE A 68 -2.42 -15.03 -3.09
CA PHE A 68 -1.67 -16.19 -3.56
C PHE A 68 -0.46 -16.54 -2.69
N MET A 69 0.01 -15.62 -1.85
CA MET A 69 1.11 -15.92 -0.95
C MET A 69 0.68 -17.02 0.04
N PRO A 70 1.48 -18.08 0.26
CA PRO A 70 1.15 -19.12 1.22
C PRO A 70 0.88 -18.54 2.63
N MET A 71 -0.11 -19.07 3.34
CA MET A 71 -0.36 -18.73 4.74
C MET A 71 0.64 -19.45 5.65
N GLU A 72 0.81 -20.75 5.43
CA GLU A 72 1.78 -21.55 6.13
C GLU A 72 3.17 -21.36 5.51
N SER A 73 4.17 -21.18 6.37
CA SER A 73 5.55 -21.21 5.94
C SER A 73 6.01 -22.67 5.90
N ASP A 74 6.66 -23.05 4.81
CA ASP A 74 7.36 -24.32 4.67
C ASP A 74 8.80 -24.25 5.21
N GLY A 75 9.07 -23.30 6.11
CA GLY A 75 10.40 -22.98 6.63
C GLY A 75 11.15 -21.94 5.80
N ARG A 76 10.65 -21.57 4.62
CA ARG A 76 11.24 -20.48 3.82
C ARG A 76 10.66 -19.13 4.22
N PRO A 77 11.50 -18.07 4.28
CA PRO A 77 11.02 -16.72 4.47
C PRO A 77 10.26 -16.24 3.23
N HIS A 78 9.16 -15.54 3.46
CA HIS A 78 8.42 -14.85 2.41
C HIS A 78 8.98 -13.44 2.24
N TYR A 79 9.13 -13.01 0.99
CA TYR A 79 9.66 -11.70 0.64
C TYR A 79 8.61 -10.85 -0.08
N LEU A 80 8.69 -9.54 0.15
CA LEU A 80 7.97 -8.53 -0.63
C LEU A 80 8.99 -7.75 -1.45
N VAL A 81 8.89 -7.84 -2.77
CA VAL A 81 9.67 -7.01 -3.69
C VAL A 81 8.77 -5.88 -4.19
N VAL A 82 9.13 -4.65 -3.86
CA VAL A 82 8.50 -3.45 -4.43
C VAL A 82 9.27 -3.07 -5.69
N ASN A 83 8.59 -3.07 -6.84
CA ASN A 83 9.22 -2.63 -8.08
C ASN A 83 9.27 -1.11 -8.11
N ALA A 84 10.48 -0.56 -8.23
CA ALA A 84 10.75 0.87 -8.40
C ALA A 84 11.61 1.14 -9.66
N ASP A 85 11.76 0.13 -10.52
CA ASP A 85 12.36 0.26 -11.84
C ASP A 85 11.29 0.79 -12.81
N GLU A 86 11.34 2.09 -13.06
CA GLU A 86 10.44 2.83 -13.95
C GLU A 86 11.31 3.40 -15.09
N SER A 87 11.72 2.51 -16.00
CA SER A 87 12.59 2.80 -17.16
C SER A 87 11.88 3.49 -18.32
#